data_AF-B5W4P2-F1
#
_entry.id   AF-B5W4P2-F1
#
_cell.length_a   1.000
_cell.length_b   1.000
_cell.length_c   1.000
_cell.angle_alpha   90.00
_cell.angle_beta   90.00
_cell.angle_gamma   90.00
#
_symmetry.space_group_name_H-M   'P 1'
#
loop_
_entity.id
_entity.type
_entity.pdbx_description
1 polymer ?
#
loop_
_entity_poly.entity_id
_entity_poly.type
_entity_poly.pdbx_seq_one_letter_code
_entity_poly.pdbx_strand_id
1 'polypeptide(L)' 'MNNSYLVYLYLLSPLHTGGTSQEGNVVGIARETHTDLPYLPSSTIRGGWRASVGLKDYIGWQTLNEEKPEVCIT' A
#
# COMPACT_ATOMS: atom_id res chain seq x y z
N MET A 1 15.21 -24.06 -1.52
CA MET A 1 13.81 -24.10 -1.99
C MET A 1 13.20 -22.74 -1.73
N ASN A 2 12.68 -22.05 -2.75
CA ASN A 2 12.02 -20.76 -2.56
C ASN A 2 10.57 -21.01 -2.12
N ASN A 3 10.18 -20.49 -0.96
CA ASN A 3 8.78 -20.51 -0.54
C ASN A 3 8.00 -19.45 -1.33
N SER A 4 7.01 -19.90 -2.10
CA SER A 4 6.01 -19.05 -2.71
C SER A 4 4.82 -18.92 -1.76
N TYR A 5 4.43 -17.69 -1.43
CA TYR A 5 3.26 -17.39 -0.62
C TYR A 5 2.15 -16.85 -1.53
N LEU A 6 0.96 -17.42 -1.39
CA LEU A 6 -0.24 -16.99 -2.12
C LEU A 6 -1.13 -16.20 -1.16
N VAL A 7 -1.55 -15.01 -1.58
CA VAL A 7 -2.30 -14.06 -0.74
C VAL A 7 -3.56 -13.63 -1.47
N TYR A 8 -4.67 -13.55 -0.73
CA TYR A 8 -5.94 -13.04 -1.21
C TYR A 8 -6.25 -11.72 -0.51
N LEU A 9 -6.77 -10.74 -1.27
CA LEU A 9 -7.19 -9.46 -0.73
C LEU A 9 -8.71 -9.34 -0.87
N TYR A 10 -9.37 -9.06 0.25
CA TYR A 10 -10.77 -8.70 0.30
C TYR A 10 -10.90 -7.26 0.79
N LEU A 11 -11.60 -6.42 0.02
CA LEU A 11 -11.74 -5.00 0.32
C LEU A 11 -12.93 -4.76 1.26
N LEU A 12 -12.67 -4.21 2.44
CA LEU A 12 -13.71 -3.78 3.38
C LEU A 12 -14.28 -2.39 3.05
N SER A 13 -13.54 -1.60 2.28
CA SER A 13 -13.90 -0.25 1.83
C SER A 13 -13.48 -0.07 0.37
N PRO A 14 -14.07 0.90 -0.36
CA PRO A 14 -13.59 1.25 -1.69
C PRO A 14 -12.10 1.55 -1.67
N LEU A 15 -11.37 1.01 -2.65
CA LEU A 15 -9.94 1.21 -2.80
C LEU A 15 -9.66 1.96 -4.09
N HIS A 16 -8.93 3.07 -3.98
CA HIS A 16 -8.46 3.84 -5.13
C HIS A 16 -6.96 3.60 -5.33
N THR A 17 -6.63 2.77 -6.32
CA THR A 17 -5.26 2.57 -6.80
C THR A 17 -5.05 3.46 -8.00
N GLY A 18 -4.31 4.56 -7.84
CA GLY A 18 -4.13 5.58 -8.88
C GLY A 18 -3.85 4.99 -10.27
N GLY A 19 -4.64 5.43 -11.25
CA GLY A 19 -4.53 5.02 -12.64
C GLY A 19 -3.63 5.94 -13.46
N THR A 20 -3.18 5.44 -14.61
CA THR A 20 -2.39 6.21 -15.58
C THR A 20 -3.25 7.09 -16.49
N SER A 21 -4.55 6.80 -16.62
CA SER A 21 -5.48 7.61 -17.38
C SER A 21 -6.10 8.71 -16.52
N GLN A 22 -5.96 9.95 -17.00
CA GLN A 22 -6.76 11.09 -16.57
C GLN A 22 -7.70 11.45 -17.71
N GLU A 23 -8.92 10.94 -17.67
CA GLU A 23 -10.00 11.47 -18.52
C GLU A 23 -10.52 12.75 -17.86
N GLY A 24 -9.90 13.87 -18.20
CA GLY A 24 -10.21 15.17 -17.59
C GLY A 24 -9.82 15.21 -16.10
N ASN A 25 -10.74 15.65 -15.24
CA ASN A 25 -10.51 15.75 -13.78
C ASN A 25 -10.81 14.46 -13.01
N VAL A 26 -11.16 13.37 -13.72
CA VAL A 26 -11.43 12.07 -13.09
C VAL A 26 -10.14 11.28 -13.06
N VAL A 27 -9.71 10.89 -11.85
CA VAL A 27 -8.56 10.01 -11.65
C VAL A 27 -9.03 8.57 -11.80
N GLY A 28 -8.54 7.89 -12.85
CA GLY A 28 -8.83 6.48 -13.07
C GLY A 28 -8.20 5.56 -12.01
N ILE A 29 -8.52 4.27 -12.12
CA ILE A 29 -7.85 3.21 -11.34
C ILE A 29 -6.81 2.49 -12.21
N ALA A 30 -5.87 1.78 -11.59
CA ALA A 30 -4.89 0.95 -12.30
C ALA A 30 -5.56 -0.19 -13.08
N ARG A 31 -5.24 -0.30 -14.38
CA ARG A 31 -5.78 -1.32 -15.31
C ARG A 31 -4.70 -2.01 -16.13
N GLU A 32 -4.89 -3.30 -16.38
CA GLU A 32 -3.97 -4.09 -17.20
C GLU A 32 -4.00 -3.62 -18.66
N THR A 33 -2.85 -3.38 -19.26
CA THR A 33 -2.75 -2.80 -20.61
C THR A 33 -3.44 -3.64 -21.69
N HIS A 34 -3.47 -4.96 -21.52
CA HIS A 34 -3.89 -5.90 -22.56
C HIS A 34 -5.37 -6.32 -22.45
N THR A 35 -5.93 -6.23 -21.24
CA THR A 35 -7.26 -6.78 -20.91
C THR A 35 -8.20 -5.72 -20.33
N ASP A 36 -7.66 -4.57 -19.94
CA ASP A 36 -8.34 -3.49 -19.22
C ASP A 36 -8.96 -3.91 -17.87
N LEU A 37 -8.60 -5.10 -17.36
CA LEU A 37 -9.06 -5.56 -16.05
C LEU A 37 -8.44 -4.72 -14.93
N PRO A 38 -9.20 -4.42 -13.85
CA PRO A 38 -8.65 -3.73 -12.70
C PRO A 38 -7.64 -4.62 -11.99
N TYR A 39 -6.47 -4.05 -11.68
CA TYR A 39 -5.43 -4.76 -10.94
C TYR A 39 -4.85 -3.88 -9.85
N LEU A 40 -4.15 -4.52 -8.92
CA LEU A 40 -3.43 -3.84 -7.85
C LEU A 40 -1.92 -3.97 -8.09
N PRO A 41 -1.20 -2.87 -8.38
CA PRO A 41 0.22 -2.94 -8.72
C PRO A 41 1.07 -3.51 -7.59
N SER A 42 2.04 -4.36 -7.93
CA SER A 42 2.92 -4.99 -6.93
C SER A 42 3.79 -3.96 -6.19
N SER A 43 4.15 -2.84 -6.84
CA SER A 43 4.82 -1.70 -6.21
C SER A 43 3.96 -1.07 -5.12
N THR A 44 2.64 -0.96 -5.33
CA THR A 44 1.68 -0.45 -4.36
C THR A 44 1.57 -1.37 -3.15
N ILE A 45 1.47 -2.69 -3.35
CA ILE A 45 1.46 -3.67 -2.24
C ILE A 45 2.74 -3.55 -1.42
N ARG A 46 3.90 -3.55 -2.09
CA ARG A 46 5.20 -3.46 -1.41
C ARG A 46 5.37 -2.13 -0.68
N GLY A 47 4.94 -1.02 -1.29
CA GLY A 47 4.98 0.31 -0.68
C GLY A 47 4.10 0.39 0.57
N GLY A 48 2.86 -0.08 0.47
CA GLY A 48 1.93 -0.14 1.60
C GLY A 48 2.44 -1.03 2.74
N TRP A 49 3.00 -2.21 2.42
CA TRP A 49 3.61 -3.08 3.42
C TRP A 49 4.76 -2.38 4.13
N ARG A 50 5.71 -1.79 3.37
CA ARG A 50 6.87 -1.09 3.93
C ARG A 50 6.46 0.02 4.89
N ALA A 51 5.45 0.81 4.52
CA ALA A 51 4.90 1.85 5.38
C ALA A 51 4.24 1.28 6.65
N SER A 52 3.52 0.16 6.53
CA SER A 52 2.85 -0.47 7.68
C SER A 52 3.82 -1.09 8.69
N VAL A 53 4.96 -1.64 8.26
CA VAL A 53 5.96 -2.22 9.17
C VAL A 53 6.58 -1.13 10.03
N GLY A 54 7.05 -0.05 9.40
CA GLY A 54 7.57 1.10 10.16
C GLY A 54 6.53 1.66 11.13
N LEU A 55 5.26 1.76 10.72
CA LEU A 55 4.18 2.22 11.59
C LEU A 55 3.96 1.28 12.80
N LYS A 56 4.00 -0.04 12.62
CA LYS A 56 3.86 -0.99 13.74
C LYS A 56 5.01 -0.87 14.73
N ASP A 57 6.22 -0.66 14.23
CA ASP A 57 7.37 -0.40 15.08
C ASP A 57 7.16 0.92 15.84
N TYR A 58 6.76 2.01 15.18
CA TYR A 58 6.45 3.29 15.83
C TYR A 58 5.32 3.19 16.87
N ILE A 59 4.21 2.53 16.56
CA ILE A 59 3.09 2.36 17.50
C ILE A 59 3.52 1.46 18.65
N GLY A 60 4.24 0.36 18.39
CA GLY A 60 4.81 -0.50 19.42
C GLY A 60 5.74 0.28 20.36
N TRP A 61 6.62 1.11 19.82
CA TRP A 61 7.49 2.02 20.57
C TRP A 61 6.69 3.04 21.41
N GLN A 62 5.66 3.69 20.85
CA GLN A 62 4.79 4.62 21.58
C GLN A 62 4.03 3.93 22.72
N THR A 63 3.53 2.73 22.48
CA THR A 63 2.74 1.96 23.47
C THR A 63 3.63 1.44 24.59
N LEU A 64 4.92 1.19 24.32
CA LEU A 64 5.86 0.67 25.31
C LEU A 64 6.59 1.76 26.10
N ASN A 65 6.75 2.98 25.57
CA ASN A 65 7.63 3.97 26.19
C ASN A 65 7.03 5.35 26.50
N GLU A 66 5.79 5.71 26.13
CA GLU A 66 5.19 7.05 26.37
C GLU A 66 6.03 8.29 25.97
N GLU A 67 7.25 8.12 25.45
CA GLU A 67 8.14 9.19 24.97
C GLU A 67 8.18 9.20 23.44
N LYS A 68 8.08 10.42 22.89
CA LYS A 68 8.07 10.66 21.44
C LYS A 68 9.44 10.31 20.84
N PRO A 69 9.52 9.43 19.82
CA PRO A 69 10.75 9.26 19.08
C PRO A 69 11.00 10.51 18.22
N GLU A 70 12.23 11.03 18.27
CA GLU A 70 12.69 12.07 17.36
C GLU A 70 12.73 11.48 15.94
N VAL A 71 11.73 11.81 15.14
CA VAL A 71 11.65 11.37 13.75
C VAL A 71 12.69 12.17 12.96
N CYS A 72 13.82 11.55 12.63
CA CYS A 72 14.75 12.06 11.65
C CYS A 72 14.15 11.83 10.26
N ILE A 73 13.54 12.88 9.70
CA ILE A 73 13.07 12.90 8.32
C ILE A 73 14.23 13.45 7.49
N THR A 74 14.91 12.58 6.72
CA THR A 74 15.71 13.01 5.55
C THR A 74 14.82 13.35 4.38
#